data_AF-A0A356RBI4-F1
#
_entry.id   AF-A0A356RBI4-F1
#
_cell.length_a   1.000
_cell.length_b   1.000
_cell.length_c   1.000
_cell.angle_alpha   90.00
_cell.angle_beta   90.00
_cell.angle_gamma   90.00
#
_symmetry.space_group_name_H-M   'P 1'
#
loop_
_entity.id
_entity.type
_entity.pdbx_description
1 polymer ?
#
loop_
_entity_poly.entity_id
_entity_poly.type
_entity_poly.pdbx_seq_one_letter_code
_entity_poly.pdbx_strand_id
1 'polypeptide(L)'
;MKISFHGAARSVTGSRHLIHAGVSHLLLDCGMFQGRRDQAATLNRQLGFDPASVTAVCLSHAHIDHSGALPVLAKEGFRGSVHMTSATADLTKILLEDSARIQQSDCRYVNQKERRRGPACVTPFYSIEDV
;
A
#
# COMPACT_ATOMS: atom_id res chain seq x y z
N MET A 1 -10.27 -17.35 -16.37
CA MET A 1 -10.12 -16.08 -15.65
C MET A 1 -10.52 -16.30 -14.19
N LYS A 2 -9.71 -15.86 -13.22
CA LYS A 2 -9.96 -16.01 -11.77
C LYS A 2 -9.67 -14.69 -11.06
N ILE A 3 -10.43 -14.37 -10.01
CA ILE A 3 -10.23 -13.17 -9.18
C ILE A 3 -9.95 -13.62 -7.75
N SER A 4 -8.95 -13.02 -7.10
CA SER A 4 -8.68 -13.16 -5.66
C SER A 4 -8.74 -11.80 -4.96
N PHE A 5 -9.31 -11.82 -3.76
CA PHE A 5 -9.56 -10.63 -2.94
C PHE A 5 -8.52 -10.58 -1.82
N HIS A 6 -7.66 -9.56 -1.83
CA HIS A 6 -6.59 -9.38 -0.84
C HIS A 6 -6.84 -8.17 0.09
N GLY A 7 -7.97 -7.50 -0.07
CA GLY A 7 -8.46 -6.44 0.81
C GLY A 7 -9.79 -5.88 0.32
N ALA A 8 -10.36 -4.90 1.04
CA ALA A 8 -11.74 -4.44 0.87
C ALA A 8 -12.81 -5.55 0.82
N ALA A 9 -12.53 -6.70 1.44
CA ALA A 9 -13.42 -7.86 1.49
C ALA A 9 -14.00 -7.96 2.90
N ARG A 10 -15.29 -7.61 3.04
CA ARG A 10 -15.95 -7.41 4.36
C ARG A 10 -15.27 -6.32 5.21
N SER A 11 -14.58 -5.40 4.55
CA SER A 11 -13.97 -4.19 5.10
C SER A 11 -14.01 -3.10 4.03
N VAL A 12 -13.83 -1.83 4.42
CA VAL A 12 -13.81 -0.70 3.47
C VAL A 12 -12.42 -0.46 2.89
N THR A 13 -11.37 -0.63 3.70
CA THR A 13 -10.03 -0.15 3.37
C THR A 13 -9.13 -1.24 2.79
N GLY A 14 -8.04 -0.81 2.14
CA GLY A 14 -7.02 -1.71 1.61
C GLY A 14 -7.43 -2.41 0.32
N SER A 15 -8.14 -1.74 -0.60
CA SER A 15 -8.60 -2.33 -1.87
C SER A 15 -7.43 -2.92 -2.66
N ARG A 16 -7.46 -4.24 -2.89
CA ARG A 16 -6.45 -5.02 -3.60
C ARG A 16 -7.10 -6.26 -4.21
N HIS A 17 -7.33 -6.24 -5.51
CA HIS A 17 -8.02 -7.32 -6.22
C HIS A 17 -7.14 -7.85 -7.35
N LEU A 18 -6.70 -9.10 -7.23
CA LEU A 18 -5.79 -9.70 -8.22
C LEU A 18 -6.60 -10.53 -9.22
N ILE A 19 -6.45 -10.19 -10.50
CA ILE A 19 -7.14 -10.81 -11.62
C ILE A 19 -6.12 -11.64 -12.39
N HIS A 20 -6.34 -12.96 -12.42
CA HIS A 20 -5.55 -13.90 -13.20
C HIS A 20 -6.19 -14.13 -14.58
N ALA A 21 -5.49 -13.72 -15.63
CA ALA A 21 -5.89 -13.82 -17.03
C ALA A 21 -4.79 -14.49 -17.86
N GLY A 22 -4.76 -15.83 -17.84
CA GLY A 22 -3.72 -16.60 -18.52
C GLY A 22 -2.37 -16.40 -17.82
N VAL A 23 -1.37 -15.93 -18.57
CA VAL A 23 -0.03 -15.61 -18.04
C VAL A 23 0.05 -14.22 -17.41
N SER A 24 -1.00 -13.39 -17.58
CA SER A 24 -1.01 -12.02 -17.07
C SER A 24 -1.77 -11.93 -15.75
N HIS A 25 -1.20 -11.21 -14.79
CA HIS A 25 -1.80 -10.92 -13.50
C HIS A 25 -2.00 -9.40 -13.37
N LEU A 26 -3.26 -8.96 -13.37
CA LEU A 26 -3.63 -7.56 -13.23
C LEU A 26 -4.08 -7.30 -11.80
N LEU A 27 -3.48 -6.32 -11.14
CA LEU A 27 -3.93 -5.85 -9.83
C LEU A 27 -4.85 -4.63 -10.01
N LEU A 28 -6.09 -4.73 -9.55
CA LEU A 28 -6.99 -3.60 -9.44
C LEU A 28 -6.86 -3.00 -8.03
N ASP A 29 -6.41 -1.74 -8.00
CA ASP A 29 -6.01 -0.97 -6.81
C ASP A 29 -4.88 -1.61 -5.98
N CYS A 30 -4.13 -0.75 -5.28
CA CYS A 30 -3.15 -1.16 -4.29
C CYS A 30 -3.26 -0.29 -3.04
N GLY A 31 -4.33 -0.51 -2.28
CA GLY A 31 -4.72 0.31 -1.14
C GLY A 31 -4.04 -0.01 0.18
N MET A 32 -3.94 1.00 1.04
CA MET A 32 -3.52 0.85 2.44
C MET A 32 -4.72 0.57 3.35
N PHE A 33 -4.60 -0.39 4.27
CA PHE A 33 -5.57 -0.57 5.35
C PHE A 33 -5.46 0.55 6.38
N GLN A 34 -6.62 1.04 6.82
CA GLN A 34 -6.74 2.04 7.88
C GLN A 34 -7.65 1.51 9.00
N GLY A 35 -7.59 2.14 10.18
CA GLY A 35 -8.38 1.76 11.35
C GLY A 35 -7.51 1.33 12.53
N ARG A 36 -7.80 0.18 13.13
CA ARG A 36 -7.08 -0.29 14.34
C ARG A 36 -5.60 -0.50 14.02
N ARG A 37 -4.74 0.19 14.77
CA ARG A 37 -3.30 0.31 14.48
C ARG A 37 -2.60 -1.03 14.26
N ASP A 38 -2.79 -2.00 15.15
CA ASP A 38 -2.08 -3.28 15.09
C ASP A 38 -2.51 -4.14 13.89
N GLN A 39 -3.80 -4.13 13.57
CA GLN A 39 -4.36 -4.84 12.42
C GLN A 39 -3.89 -4.21 11.11
N ALA A 40 -4.02 -2.88 10.99
CA ALA A 40 -3.54 -2.14 9.83
C ALA A 40 -2.03 -2.33 9.62
N ALA A 41 -1.23 -2.28 10.70
CA ALA A 41 0.21 -2.49 10.63
C ALA A 41 0.59 -3.87 10.11
N THR A 42 -0.16 -4.90 10.49
CA THR A 42 0.07 -6.27 10.02
C THR A 42 -0.28 -6.39 8.53
N LEU A 43 -1.46 -5.92 8.14
CA LEU A 43 -1.99 -6.06 6.78
C LEU A 43 -1.26 -5.18 5.74
N ASN A 44 -0.68 -4.06 6.17
CA ASN A 44 0.10 -3.18 5.30
C ASN A 44 1.56 -3.63 5.11
N ARG A 45 2.06 -4.56 5.93
CA ARG A 45 3.38 -5.20 5.75
C ARG A 45 3.32 -6.49 4.93
N GLN A 46 2.12 -6.94 4.57
CA GLN A 46 1.90 -8.18 3.84
C GLN A 46 0.83 -7.96 2.76
N LEU A 47 1.25 -7.94 1.49
CA LEU A 47 0.31 -7.75 0.38
C LEU A 47 -0.59 -8.97 0.14
N GLY A 48 -0.15 -10.16 0.57
CA GLY A 48 -0.94 -11.40 0.50
C GLY A 48 -0.91 -12.09 -0.86
N PHE A 49 -0.01 -11.68 -1.75
CA PHE A 49 0.33 -12.29 -3.03
C PHE A 49 1.79 -11.95 -3.36
N ASP A 50 2.37 -12.58 -4.38
CA ASP A 50 3.72 -12.26 -4.86
C ASP A 50 3.70 -10.99 -5.75
N PRO A 51 4.30 -9.88 -5.32
CA PRO A 51 4.32 -8.62 -6.08
C PRO A 51 5.08 -8.71 -7.40
N ALA A 52 6.11 -9.56 -7.47
CA ALA A 52 6.90 -9.76 -8.69
C ALA A 52 6.09 -10.48 -9.78
N SER A 53 5.04 -11.21 -9.40
CA SER A 53 4.14 -11.88 -10.34
C SER A 53 3.12 -10.95 -10.99
N VAL A 54 2.95 -9.72 -10.49
CA VAL A 54 1.96 -8.76 -11.02
C VAL A 54 2.50 -8.11 -12.29
N THR A 55 1.74 -8.22 -13.38
CA THR A 55 2.11 -7.69 -14.70
C THR A 55 1.83 -6.20 -14.79
N ALA A 56 0.69 -5.76 -14.28
CA ALA A 56 0.29 -4.37 -14.29
C ALA A 56 -0.68 -4.07 -13.14
N VAL A 57 -0.80 -2.79 -12.80
CA VAL A 57 -1.78 -2.27 -11.86
C VAL A 57 -2.73 -1.35 -12.62
N CYS A 58 -4.03 -1.44 -12.34
CA CYS A 58 -5.02 -0.44 -12.71
C CYS A 58 -5.47 0.26 -11.42
N LEU A 59 -5.19 1.55 -11.28
CA LEU A 59 -5.62 2.33 -10.13
C LEU A 59 -6.91 3.07 -10.47
N SER A 60 -7.98 2.77 -9.73
CA SER A 60 -9.29 3.35 -9.98
C SER A 60 -9.35 4.85 -9.70
N HIS A 61 -8.79 5.29 -8.57
CA HIS A 61 -8.73 6.69 -8.14
C HIS A 61 -7.68 6.88 -7.03
N ALA A 62 -7.47 8.14 -6.62
CA ALA A 62 -6.27 8.52 -5.87
C ALA A 62 -6.31 8.21 -4.36
N HIS A 63 -7.46 7.90 -3.77
CA HIS A 63 -7.58 7.73 -2.31
C HIS A 63 -6.60 6.70 -1.74
N ILE A 64 -6.10 6.95 -0.53
CA ILE A 64 -5.04 6.13 0.11
C ILE A 64 -5.47 4.69 0.38
N ASP A 65 -6.74 4.42 0.59
CA ASP A 65 -7.28 3.07 0.69
C ASP A 65 -7.40 2.33 -0.66
N HIS A 66 -7.01 2.98 -1.76
CA HIS A 66 -6.87 2.41 -3.10
C HIS A 66 -5.46 2.55 -3.69
N SER A 67 -4.68 3.56 -3.28
CA SER A 67 -3.34 3.85 -3.83
C SER A 67 -2.19 3.67 -2.81
N GLY A 68 -2.52 3.68 -1.52
CA GLY A 68 -1.55 3.91 -0.45
C GLY A 68 -0.50 2.81 -0.26
N ALA A 69 -0.68 1.63 -0.84
CA ALA A 69 0.28 0.53 -0.78
C ALA A 69 1.13 0.39 -2.06
N LEU A 70 0.97 1.28 -3.05
CA LEU A 70 1.81 1.29 -4.25
C LEU A 70 3.32 1.35 -3.97
N PRO A 71 3.83 2.19 -3.04
CA PRO A 71 5.25 2.18 -2.70
C PRO A 71 5.71 0.85 -2.08
N VAL A 72 4.85 0.22 -1.27
CA VAL A 72 5.13 -1.11 -0.68
C VAL A 72 5.22 -2.16 -1.78
N LEU A 73 4.28 -2.14 -2.73
CA LEU A 73 4.27 -3.02 -3.90
C LEU A 73 5.58 -2.91 -4.71
N ALA A 74 6.04 -1.69 -4.98
CA ALA A 74 7.29 -1.45 -5.69
C ALA A 74 8.52 -1.98 -4.93
N LYS A 75 8.59 -1.74 -3.60
CA LYS A 75 9.67 -2.24 -2.74
C LYS A 75 9.72 -3.76 -2.68
N GLU A 76 8.57 -4.42 -2.67
CA GLU A 76 8.46 -5.87 -2.61
C GLU A 76 8.66 -6.58 -3.96
N GLY A 77 9.02 -5.85 -5.03
CA GLY A 77 9.54 -6.44 -6.27
C GLY A 77 8.66 -6.26 -7.50
N PHE A 78 7.55 -5.54 -7.41
CA PHE A 78 6.78 -5.16 -8.60
C PHE A 78 7.60 -4.26 -9.53
N ARG A 79 7.57 -4.54 -10.83
CA ARG A 79 8.29 -3.78 -11.89
C ARG A 79 7.41 -3.48 -13.11
N GLY A 80 6.11 -3.77 -13.01
CA GLY A 80 5.16 -3.55 -14.09
C GLY A 80 4.68 -2.10 -14.20
N SER A 81 3.74 -1.87 -15.11
CA SER A 81 3.15 -0.56 -15.36
C SER A 81 1.97 -0.30 -14.41
N VAL A 82 1.81 0.95 -13.99
CA VAL A 82 0.61 1.41 -13.27
C VAL A 82 -0.21 2.29 -14.22
N HIS A 83 -1.45 1.91 -14.49
CA HIS A 83 -2.38 2.62 -15.35
C HIS A 83 -3.41 3.37 -14.51
N MET A 84 -3.60 4.65 -14.82
CA MET A 84 -4.55 5.55 -14.16
C MET A 84 -4.85 6.76 -15.06
N THR A 85 -5.85 7.56 -14.72
CA THR A 85 -6.08 8.85 -15.39
C THR A 85 -5.02 9.87 -14.97
N SER A 86 -4.81 10.92 -15.77
CA SER A 86 -3.89 12.01 -15.43
C SER A 86 -4.25 12.68 -14.09
N ALA A 87 -5.54 12.96 -13.87
CA ALA A 87 -6.03 13.54 -12.62
C ALA A 87 -5.74 12.65 -11.41
N THR A 88 -5.88 11.32 -11.55
CA THR A 88 -5.51 10.38 -10.50
C THR A 88 -4.02 10.40 -10.24
N ALA A 89 -3.17 10.46 -11.28
CA ALA A 89 -1.72 10.50 -11.12
C ALA A 89 -1.24 11.73 -10.33
N ASP A 90 -1.76 12.91 -10.67
CA ASP A 90 -1.42 14.17 -9.98
C ASP A 90 -1.79 14.11 -8.49
N LEU A 91 -3.00 13.61 -8.17
CA LEU A 91 -3.47 13.49 -6.80
C LEU A 91 -2.76 12.38 -6.02
N THR A 92 -2.52 11.22 -6.65
CA THR A 92 -1.86 10.08 -6.00
C THR A 92 -0.47 10.45 -5.55
N LYS A 93 0.30 11.19 -6.35
CA LYS A 93 1.63 11.67 -5.94
C LYS A 93 1.56 12.49 -4.64
N ILE A 94 0.71 13.51 -4.61
CA ILE A 94 0.56 14.39 -3.44
C ILE A 94 0.15 13.59 -2.19
N LEU A 95 -0.82 12.69 -2.35
CA LEU A 95 -1.35 11.89 -1.23
C LEU A 95 -0.32 10.90 -0.71
N LEU A 96 0.48 10.27 -1.58
CA LEU A 96 1.54 9.35 -1.16
C LEU A 96 2.68 10.07 -0.44
N GLU A 97 3.08 11.25 -0.91
CA GLU A 97 4.10 12.07 -0.24
C GLU A 97 3.64 12.48 1.17
N ASP A 98 2.39 12.93 1.32
CA ASP A 98 1.82 13.29 2.62
C ASP A 98 1.72 12.06 3.55
N SER A 99 1.23 10.93 3.01
CA SER A 99 1.15 9.67 3.75
C SER A 99 2.53 9.22 4.27
N ALA A 100 3.58 9.31 3.46
CA ALA A 100 4.94 8.99 3.88
C ALA A 100 5.40 9.88 5.05
N ARG A 101 5.16 11.19 4.98
CA ARG A 101 5.53 12.15 6.03
C ARG A 101 4.78 11.88 7.33
N ILE A 102 3.47 11.59 7.25
CA ILE A 102 2.66 11.22 8.42
C ILE A 102 3.21 9.94 9.06
N GLN A 103 3.45 8.88 8.27
CA GLN A 103 4.00 7.63 8.77
C GLN A 103 5.36 7.84 9.47
N GLN A 104 6.26 8.60 8.87
CA GLN A 104 7.56 8.93 9.48
C GLN A 104 7.41 9.72 10.78
N SER A 105 6.50 10.69 10.81
CA SER A 105 6.20 11.48 12.02
C SER A 105 5.65 10.61 13.15
N ASP A 106 4.68 9.74 12.84
CA ASP A 106 4.06 8.83 13.80
C ASP A 106 5.08 7.83 14.37
N CYS A 107 5.96 7.29 13.52
CA CYS A 107 7.03 6.40 13.95
C CYS A 107 8.01 7.13 14.87
N ARG A 108 8.42 8.35 14.54
CA ARG A 108 9.29 9.17 15.42
C ARG A 108 8.64 9.43 16.77
N TYR A 109 7.38 9.83 16.78
CA TYR A 109 6.64 10.12 18.01
C TYR A 109 6.51 8.89 18.91
N VAL A 110 6.09 7.74 18.35
CA VAL A 110 5.97 6.49 19.12
C VAL A 110 7.32 6.02 19.64
N ASN A 111 8.35 6.02 18.80
CA ASN A 111 9.68 5.59 19.22
C ASN A 111 10.24 6.51 20.32
N GLN A 112 9.97 7.82 20.27
CA GLN A 112 10.36 8.75 21.34
C GLN A 112 9.64 8.46 22.66
N LYS A 113 8.33 8.17 22.62
CA LYS A 113 7.53 7.88 23.81
C LYS A 113 7.87 6.52 24.43
N GLU A 114 8.11 5.52 23.60
CA GLU A 114 8.37 4.14 24.01
C GLU A 114 9.88 3.86 24.21
N ARG A 115 10.75 4.88 24.11
CA ARG A 115 12.21 4.79 24.36
C ARG A 115 12.61 4.05 25.63
N ARG A 116 11.72 4.01 26.64
CA ARG A 116 11.96 3.36 27.94
C ARG A 116 11.53 1.89 27.98
N ARG A 117 10.78 1.38 26.98
CA ARG A 117 10.16 0.04 26.99
C ARG A 117 10.91 -1.03 26.19
N GLY A 118 12.04 -0.69 25.56
CA GLY A 118 12.89 -1.65 24.84
C GLY A 118 12.93 -1.44 23.32
N PRO A 119 13.64 -2.33 22.59
CA PRO A 119 14.18 -2.06 21.25
C PRO A 119 13.22 -2.19 20.06
N ALA A 120 11.90 -2.38 20.26
CA ALA A 120 10.96 -2.50 19.15
C ALA A 120 10.67 -1.13 18.52
N CYS A 121 11.57 -0.67 17.64
CA CYS A 121 11.36 0.55 16.86
C CYS A 121 10.30 0.30 15.78
N VAL A 122 9.22 1.08 15.82
CA VAL A 122 8.24 1.12 14.74
C VAL A 122 8.86 1.86 13.56
N THR A 123 8.84 1.24 12.39
CA THR A 123 9.30 1.82 11.12
C THR A 123 8.10 2.11 10.20
N PRO A 124 8.18 3.16 9.37
CA PRO A 124 7.13 3.43 8.39
C PRO A 124 7.07 2.28 7.36
N PHE A 125 5.94 2.12 6.66
CA PHE A 125 5.84 1.11 5.60
C PHE A 125 6.69 1.53 4.38
N TYR A 126 6.70 2.84 4.11
CA TYR A 126 7.54 3.48 3.11
C TYR A 126 7.91 4.91 3.52
N SER A 127 8.94 5.46 2.91
CA SER A 127 9.41 6.82 3.12
C SER A 127 9.18 7.70 1.89
N ILE A 128 9.56 8.98 1.98
CA ILE A 128 9.41 9.94 0.88
C ILE A 128 10.27 9.55 -0.33
N GLU A 129 11.36 8.84 -0.10
CA GLU A 129 12.26 8.33 -1.15
C GLU A 129 11.66 7.15 -1.94
N ASP A 130 10.62 6.51 -1.41
CA ASP A 130 9.92 5.39 -2.06
C ASP A 130 8.76 5.85 -2.96
N VAL A 131 8.43 7.15 -3.00
CA VAL A 131 7.27 7.73 -3.71
C VAL A 131 7.67 8.32 -5.06
#